data_AF-A0A443S0A3-F1
#
_entry.id   AF-A0A443S0A3-F1
#
_cell.length_a   1.000
_cell.length_b   1.000
_cell.length_c   1.000
_cell.angle_alpha   90.00
_cell.angle_beta   90.00
_cell.angle_gamma   90.00
#
_symmetry.space_group_name_H-M   'P 1'
#
loop_
_entity.id
_entity.type
_entity.pdbx_description
1 polymer ?
#
loop_
_entity_poly.entity_id
_entity_poly.type
_entity_poly.pdbx_seq_one_letter_code
_entity_poly.pdbx_strand_id
1 'polypeptide(L)'
;MATFIDDQEELWKKCPFNPIHCVSKRRYAVHLLKCPDRNRKGMICCPYNIRHRIEEHEFHNHIQVCEDRNQYLRSAVEEHCFKKETGKCYLYESSEKSFAFEDDDFENNSKKYEEYALSIKDDSMTVVIPGLQEKVEAEMLAEKLEKMELIPSAVAVQRLPKMNRKKLHKLLIALKKTKQIEAENELGKEEKYDFYKEWDVNFIDKQSDFEKNTISIEKQNIETKVSNIDNEFGKILNIDSDEENDAPQYVNECLSTKIMKPNIPC
;
A
#
# COMPACT_ATOMS: atom_id res chain seq x y z
N MET A 1 -42.23 -26.33 18.68
CA MET A 1 -42.27 -26.29 17.21
C MET A 1 -41.45 -25.09 16.78
N ALA A 2 -40.38 -25.27 16.01
CA ALA A 2 -39.56 -24.15 15.56
C ALA A 2 -40.31 -23.40 14.45
N THR A 3 -40.58 -22.12 14.67
CA THR A 3 -41.11 -21.22 13.65
C THR A 3 -39.94 -20.76 12.78
N PHE A 4 -39.87 -21.28 11.54
CA PHE A 4 -39.05 -20.69 10.49
C PHE A 4 -39.67 -19.35 10.14
N ILE A 5 -39.04 -18.26 10.57
CA ILE A 5 -39.35 -16.93 10.08
C ILE A 5 -38.73 -16.88 8.68
N ASP A 6 -39.56 -16.93 7.65
CA ASP A 6 -39.11 -16.72 6.29
C ASP A 6 -38.72 -15.24 6.12
N ASP A 7 -37.47 -14.92 6.41
CA ASP A 7 -36.81 -13.61 6.20
C ASP A 7 -36.69 -13.22 4.69
N GLN A 8 -37.59 -13.72 3.84
CA GLN A 8 -37.54 -13.61 2.38
C GLN A 8 -37.64 -12.16 1.90
N GLU A 9 -38.29 -11.27 2.67
CA GLU A 9 -38.46 -9.86 2.30
C GLU A 9 -37.22 -8.99 2.62
N GLU A 10 -36.38 -9.36 3.60
CA GLU A 10 -35.13 -8.63 3.90
C GLU A 10 -33.98 -8.94 2.93
N LEU A 11 -34.21 -9.87 2.00
CA LEU A 11 -33.17 -10.37 1.11
C LEU A 11 -32.95 -9.49 -0.11
N TRP A 12 -33.80 -8.52 -0.45
CA TRP A 12 -33.63 -7.70 -1.66
C TRP A 12 -33.17 -6.28 -1.34
N LYS A 13 -32.07 -5.86 -1.99
CA LYS A 13 -31.52 -4.50 -1.86
C LYS A 13 -31.58 -3.79 -3.20
N LYS A 14 -31.99 -2.51 -3.16
CA LYS A 14 -31.96 -1.62 -4.32
C LYS A 14 -30.53 -1.14 -4.58
N CYS A 15 -30.14 -1.05 -5.84
CA CYS A 15 -28.83 -0.51 -6.23
C CYS A 15 -28.79 1.01 -6.00
N PRO A 16 -27.71 1.55 -5.42
CA PRO A 16 -27.57 2.99 -5.20
C PRO A 16 -27.43 3.77 -6.52
N PHE A 17 -26.93 3.14 -7.59
CA PHE A 17 -26.71 3.79 -8.88
C PHE A 17 -27.97 3.80 -9.76
N ASN A 18 -28.88 2.84 -9.54
CA ASN A 18 -30.10 2.71 -10.33
C ASN A 18 -31.21 2.06 -9.50
N PRO A 19 -32.30 2.79 -9.17
CA PRO A 19 -33.37 2.28 -8.32
C PRO A 19 -34.18 1.13 -8.97
N ILE A 20 -34.04 0.92 -10.28
CA ILE A 20 -34.68 -0.17 -11.03
C ILE A 20 -34.00 -1.51 -10.73
N HIS A 21 -32.70 -1.49 -10.39
CA HIS A 21 -31.97 -2.71 -10.05
C HIS A 21 -32.28 -3.15 -8.61
N CYS A 22 -33.05 -4.22 -8.48
CA CYS A 22 -33.25 -4.94 -7.22
C CYS A 22 -32.44 -6.24 -7.25
N VAL A 23 -31.55 -6.43 -6.27
CA VAL A 23 -30.65 -7.59 -6.22
C VAL A 23 -30.67 -8.21 -4.84
N SER A 24 -30.56 -9.54 -4.78
CA SER A 24 -30.47 -10.23 -3.50
C SER A 24 -29.23 -9.80 -2.70
N LYS A 25 -29.34 -9.75 -1.37
CA LYS A 25 -28.31 -9.33 -0.41
C LYS A 25 -27.01 -10.12 -0.60
N ARG A 26 -27.12 -11.41 -0.94
CA ARG A 26 -25.99 -12.29 -1.26
C ARG A 26 -25.25 -11.88 -2.53
N ARG A 27 -25.96 -11.38 -3.55
CA ARG A 27 -25.38 -10.94 -4.82
C ARG A 27 -25.10 -9.43 -4.87
N TYR A 28 -25.52 -8.68 -3.85
CA TYR A 28 -25.43 -7.22 -3.83
C TYR A 28 -23.99 -6.71 -4.00
N ALA A 29 -23.02 -7.30 -3.29
CA ALA A 29 -21.61 -6.92 -3.42
C ALA A 29 -21.07 -7.14 -4.85
N VAL A 30 -21.39 -8.29 -5.45
CA VAL A 30 -20.99 -8.63 -6.83
C VAL A 30 -21.69 -7.71 -7.84
N HIS A 31 -22.97 -7.42 -7.61
CA HIS A 31 -23.74 -6.49 -8.43
C HIS A 31 -23.12 -5.10 -8.41
N LEU A 32 -22.79 -4.56 -7.23
CA LEU A 32 -22.15 -3.25 -7.14
C LEU A 32 -20.90 -3.20 -8.02
N LEU A 33 -20.03 -4.21 -7.97
CA LEU A 33 -18.82 -4.25 -8.80
C LEU A 33 -19.10 -4.28 -10.30
N LYS A 34 -20.13 -5.03 -10.71
CA LYS A 34 -20.48 -5.28 -12.13
C LYS A 34 -21.59 -4.39 -12.68
N CYS A 35 -22.14 -3.47 -11.89
CA CYS A 35 -23.28 -2.66 -12.30
C CYS A 35 -22.88 -1.74 -13.47
N PRO A 36 -23.61 -1.74 -14.59
CA PRO A 36 -23.28 -0.88 -15.73
C PRO A 36 -23.39 0.61 -15.37
N ASP A 37 -24.38 0.95 -14.53
CA ASP A 37 -24.59 2.31 -14.02
C ASP A 37 -23.51 2.77 -13.02
N ARG A 38 -22.67 1.85 -12.53
CA ARG A 38 -21.53 2.22 -11.67
C ARG A 38 -20.45 2.97 -12.44
N ASN A 39 -20.32 2.70 -13.73
CA ASN A 39 -19.31 3.33 -14.60
C ASN A 39 -19.93 4.45 -15.45
N ARG A 40 -20.94 5.16 -14.92
CA ARG A 40 -21.45 6.38 -15.54
C ARG A 40 -20.31 7.38 -15.73
N LYS A 41 -20.34 8.10 -16.84
CA LYS A 41 -19.33 9.11 -17.19
C LYS A 41 -19.24 10.15 -16.07
N GLY A 42 -18.03 10.46 -15.62
CA GLY A 42 -17.77 11.44 -14.56
C GLY A 42 -17.73 10.87 -13.13
N MET A 43 -17.81 9.56 -12.94
CA MET A 43 -17.63 8.91 -11.63
C MET A 43 -16.23 8.28 -11.50
N ILE A 44 -15.47 8.67 -10.48
CA ILE A 44 -14.14 8.15 -10.17
C ILE A 44 -14.22 7.21 -8.95
N CYS A 45 -13.36 6.19 -8.89
CA CYS A 45 -13.25 5.31 -7.72
C CYS A 45 -12.37 5.96 -6.65
N CYS A 46 -12.79 5.89 -5.38
CA CYS A 46 -11.91 6.26 -4.28
C CYS A 46 -10.69 5.33 -4.22
N PRO A 47 -9.47 5.85 -4.01
CA PRO A 47 -8.27 5.03 -3.83
C PRO A 47 -8.29 4.23 -2.52
N TYR A 48 -9.03 4.69 -1.50
CA TYR A 48 -9.08 4.04 -0.17
C TYR A 48 -10.15 2.95 -0.09
N ASN A 49 -11.29 3.13 -0.76
CA ASN A 49 -12.37 2.14 -0.78
C ASN A 49 -12.98 2.01 -2.18
N ILE A 50 -12.85 0.83 -2.77
CA ILE A 50 -13.37 0.51 -4.11
C ILE A 50 -14.91 0.64 -4.19
N ARG A 51 -15.60 0.60 -3.04
CA ARG A 51 -17.05 0.81 -2.96
C ARG A 51 -17.45 2.27 -3.16
N HIS A 52 -16.58 3.22 -2.82
CA HIS A 52 -16.86 4.63 -3.01
C HIS A 52 -16.67 5.02 -4.48
N ARG A 53 -17.74 5.60 -5.04
CA ARG A 53 -17.78 6.24 -6.34
C ARG A 53 -18.14 7.69 -6.10
N ILE A 54 -17.29 8.60 -6.55
CA ILE A 54 -17.44 10.03 -6.33
C ILE A 54 -17.46 10.72 -7.68
N GLU A 55 -18.26 11.77 -7.77
CA GLU A 55 -18.24 12.62 -8.96
C GLU A 55 -16.88 13.30 -9.09
N GLU A 56 -16.40 13.46 -10.32
CA GLU A 56 -15.06 13.96 -10.61
C GLU A 56 -14.76 15.31 -9.93
N HIS A 57 -15.75 16.17 -9.81
CA HIS A 57 -15.61 17.48 -9.18
C HIS A 57 -15.52 17.41 -7.64
N GLU A 58 -16.15 16.42 -7.01
CA GLU A 58 -16.10 16.22 -5.54
C GLU A 58 -14.94 15.33 -5.10
N PHE A 59 -14.25 14.68 -6.05
CA PHE A 59 -13.19 13.71 -5.76
C PHE A 59 -12.08 14.27 -4.87
N HIS A 60 -11.66 15.51 -5.11
CA HIS A 60 -10.60 16.15 -4.33
C HIS A 60 -11.02 16.37 -2.87
N ASN A 61 -12.26 16.84 -2.65
CA ASN A 61 -12.81 17.02 -1.32
C ASN A 61 -12.98 15.66 -0.63
N HIS A 62 -13.53 14.67 -1.33
CA HIS A 62 -13.72 13.33 -0.78
C HIS A 62 -12.42 12.71 -0.25
N ILE A 63 -11.30 12.82 -0.99
CA ILE A 63 -10.01 12.27 -0.53
C ILE A 63 -9.59 12.85 0.83
N GLN A 64 -9.91 14.12 1.10
CA GLN A 64 -9.54 14.78 2.35
C GLN A 64 -10.37 14.29 3.54
N VAL A 65 -11.67 14.05 3.34
CA VAL A 65 -12.65 13.68 4.38
C VAL A 65 -13.10 12.22 4.38
N CYS A 66 -12.53 11.37 3.51
CA CYS A 66 -12.93 9.96 3.41
C CYS A 66 -12.71 9.22 4.74
N GLU A 67 -13.79 8.64 5.28
CA GLU A 67 -13.79 7.89 6.54
C GLU A 67 -12.83 6.68 6.50
N ASP A 68 -12.76 6.01 5.34
CA ASP A 68 -11.91 4.82 5.15
C ASP A 68 -10.43 5.15 4.99
N ARG A 69 -10.05 6.43 4.86
CA ARG A 69 -8.65 6.85 4.72
C ARG A 69 -7.81 6.38 5.91
N ASN A 70 -8.33 6.54 7.12
CA ASN A 70 -7.62 6.15 8.34
C ASN A 70 -7.48 4.63 8.46
N GLN A 71 -8.50 3.88 8.04
CA GLN A 71 -8.45 2.43 8.04
C GLN A 71 -7.40 1.92 7.04
N TYR A 72 -7.40 2.47 5.81
CA TYR A 72 -6.41 2.13 4.80
C TYR A 72 -4.98 2.42 5.27
N LEU A 73 -4.74 3.59 5.89
CA LEU A 73 -3.42 3.95 6.41
C LEU A 73 -2.95 3.02 7.52
N ARG A 74 -3.84 2.63 8.45
CA ARG A 74 -3.49 1.66 9.50
C ARG A 74 -3.08 0.33 8.90
N SER A 75 -3.87 -0.21 7.98
CA SER A 75 -3.54 -1.47 7.29
C SER A 75 -2.23 -1.38 6.51
N ALA A 76 -1.96 -0.26 5.83
CA ALA A 76 -0.71 -0.07 5.10
C ALA A 76 0.52 -0.01 6.04
N VAL A 77 0.38 0.60 7.22
CA VAL A 77 1.44 0.64 8.23
C VAL A 77 1.68 -0.75 8.81
N GLU A 78 0.61 -1.48 9.15
CA GLU A 78 0.67 -2.86 9.66
C GLU A 78 1.39 -3.77 8.66
N GLU A 79 1.03 -3.72 7.38
CA GLU A 79 1.71 -4.48 6.32
C GLU A 79 3.19 -4.12 6.21
N HIS A 80 3.53 -2.84 6.33
CA HIS A 80 4.91 -2.37 6.24
C HIS A 80 5.75 -2.81 7.45
N CYS A 81 5.20 -2.71 8.67
CA CYS A 81 5.84 -3.19 9.89
C CYS A 81 6.05 -4.71 9.84
N PHE A 82 5.01 -5.46 9.47
CA PHE A 82 5.09 -6.91 9.32
C PHE A 82 6.15 -7.33 8.29
N LYS A 83 6.25 -6.61 7.17
CA LYS A 83 7.26 -6.87 6.15
C LYS A 83 8.68 -6.61 6.64
N LYS A 84 8.89 -5.61 7.52
CA LYS A 84 10.19 -5.37 8.15
C LYS A 84 10.58 -6.50 9.10
N GLU A 85 9.64 -6.97 9.92
CA GLU A 85 9.90 -8.01 10.93
C GLU A 85 10.09 -9.39 10.32
N THR A 86 9.24 -9.77 9.36
CA THR A 86 9.21 -11.13 8.83
C THR A 86 9.91 -11.29 7.49
N GLY A 87 10.22 -10.18 6.81
CA GLY A 87 10.68 -10.18 5.42
C GLY A 87 9.62 -10.65 4.42
N LYS A 88 8.41 -10.99 4.86
CA LYS A 88 7.32 -11.49 4.03
C LYS A 88 6.30 -10.38 3.82
N CYS A 89 5.88 -10.19 2.57
CA CYS A 89 4.70 -9.37 2.28
C CYS A 89 3.47 -10.27 2.31
N TYR A 90 2.36 -9.78 2.87
CA TYR A 90 1.03 -10.31 2.58
C TYR A 90 0.72 -9.99 1.11
N LEU A 91 1.36 -10.70 0.17
CA LEU A 91 0.54 -11.15 -0.93
C LEU A 91 -0.43 -12.10 -0.25
N TYR A 92 -1.72 -11.76 -0.25
CA TYR A 92 -2.72 -12.81 -0.31
C TYR A 92 -2.17 -13.76 -1.36
N GLU A 93 -1.75 -14.96 -0.94
CA GLU A 93 -1.52 -16.05 -1.88
C GLU A 93 -2.87 -16.13 -2.56
N SER A 94 -3.01 -15.45 -3.71
CA SER A 94 -4.12 -15.64 -4.61
C SER A 94 -4.23 -17.13 -4.62
N SER A 95 -5.41 -17.63 -4.26
CA SER A 95 -5.76 -19.03 -4.34
C SER A 95 -5.82 -19.45 -5.82
N GLU A 96 -4.78 -19.12 -6.58
CA GLU A 96 -4.17 -19.82 -7.69
C GLU A 96 -3.53 -21.14 -7.21
N LYS A 97 -3.91 -21.65 -6.02
CA LYS A 97 -4.37 -23.04 -5.96
C LYS A 97 -5.48 -23.20 -7.01
N SER A 98 -5.05 -23.31 -8.26
CA SER A 98 -5.57 -24.19 -9.26
C SER A 98 -6.93 -24.76 -8.86
N PHE A 99 -7.99 -24.01 -9.13
CA PHE A 99 -9.09 -24.63 -9.84
C PHE A 99 -8.50 -25.13 -11.15
N ALA A 100 -7.83 -26.28 -11.08
CA ALA A 100 -7.62 -27.11 -12.23
C ALA A 100 -9.04 -27.50 -12.65
N PHE A 101 -9.60 -26.72 -13.58
CA PHE A 101 -10.59 -27.26 -14.49
C PHE A 101 -9.86 -28.37 -15.22
N GLU A 102 -10.09 -29.60 -14.77
CA GLU A 102 -9.76 -30.81 -15.52
C GLU A 102 -10.74 -30.88 -16.69
N ASP A 103 -10.55 -30.02 -17.69
CA ASP A 103 -11.23 -30.13 -18.98
C ASP A 103 -10.17 -29.95 -20.07
N ASP A 104 -9.68 -31.11 -20.52
CA ASP A 104 -9.25 -31.51 -21.86
C ASP A 104 -8.54 -30.48 -22.79
N ASP A 105 -7.41 -30.92 -23.35
CA ASP A 105 -6.62 -30.33 -24.46
C ASP A 105 -5.44 -29.39 -24.10
N PHE A 106 -4.53 -29.87 -23.26
CA PHE A 106 -3.26 -29.21 -22.90
C PHE A 106 -2.27 -29.01 -24.08
N GLU A 107 -2.28 -29.88 -25.10
CA GLU A 107 -1.26 -29.85 -26.16
C GLU A 107 -1.43 -28.71 -27.17
N ASN A 108 -2.65 -28.17 -27.34
CA ASN A 108 -2.89 -27.15 -28.36
C ASN A 108 -2.65 -25.71 -27.87
N ASN A 109 -2.62 -25.49 -26.55
CA ASN A 109 -2.35 -24.17 -25.97
C ASN A 109 -0.84 -23.85 -25.87
N SER A 110 0.02 -24.86 -25.77
CA SER A 110 1.48 -24.64 -25.64
C SER A 110 2.08 -23.93 -26.86
N LYS A 111 1.67 -24.31 -28.07
CA LYS A 111 2.17 -23.70 -29.31
C LYS A 111 1.74 -22.24 -29.46
N LYS A 112 0.52 -21.91 -29.00
CA LYS A 112 -0.01 -20.55 -29.03
C LYS A 112 0.73 -19.61 -28.07
N TYR A 113 1.18 -20.13 -26.92
CA TYR A 113 1.99 -19.37 -25.97
C TYR A 113 3.44 -19.17 -26.45
N GLU A 114 4.04 -20.14 -27.14
CA GLU A 114 5.36 -19.96 -27.76
C GLU A 114 5.33 -18.95 -28.91
N GLU A 115 4.30 -18.99 -29.75
CA GLU A 115 4.13 -18.04 -30.87
C GLU A 115 3.93 -16.59 -30.37
N TYR A 116 3.16 -16.40 -29.28
CA TYR A 116 2.99 -15.10 -28.62
C TYR A 116 4.26 -14.64 -27.88
N ALA A 117 5.04 -15.56 -27.29
CA ALA A 117 6.30 -15.21 -26.64
C ALA A 117 7.40 -14.79 -27.65
N LEU A 118 7.34 -15.31 -28.88
CA LEU A 118 8.26 -14.97 -29.96
C LEU A 118 7.94 -13.62 -30.63
N SER A 119 6.70 -13.15 -30.56
CA SER A 119 6.29 -11.85 -31.11
C SER A 119 6.62 -10.63 -30.21
N ILE A 120 7.05 -10.84 -28.96
CA ILE A 120 7.43 -9.78 -28.00
C ILE A 120 8.91 -9.36 -28.13
N LYS A 121 9.61 -9.77 -29.20
CA LYS A 121 11.07 -9.55 -29.28
C LYS A 121 11.51 -8.12 -29.59
N ASP A 122 10.62 -7.19 -29.93
CA ASP A 122 10.97 -5.82 -30.34
C ASP A 122 10.27 -4.69 -29.55
N ASP A 123 9.99 -4.88 -28.26
CA ASP A 123 9.40 -3.82 -27.44
C ASP A 123 10.46 -2.96 -26.73
N SER A 124 10.89 -1.89 -27.41
CA SER A 124 11.52 -0.74 -26.75
C SER A 124 10.61 -0.22 -25.62
N MET A 125 11.07 -0.33 -24.37
CA MET A 125 10.27 -0.01 -23.19
C MET A 125 10.38 1.48 -22.83
N THR A 126 9.23 2.16 -22.66
CA THR A 126 9.15 3.51 -22.11
C THR A 126 9.23 3.43 -20.59
N VAL A 127 10.34 3.88 -19.99
CA VAL A 127 10.44 4.07 -18.54
C VAL A 127 10.12 5.53 -18.25
N VAL A 128 8.95 5.79 -17.66
CA VAL A 128 8.55 7.15 -17.27
C VAL A 128 9.13 7.45 -15.88
N ILE A 129 10.27 8.15 -15.85
CA ILE A 129 10.80 8.79 -14.65
C ILE A 129 10.21 10.21 -14.60
N PRO A 130 9.59 10.64 -13.48
CA PRO A 130 9.11 12.02 -13.37
C PRO A 130 10.28 13.00 -13.57
N GLY A 131 10.25 13.79 -14.66
CA GLY A 131 11.29 14.76 -15.03
C GLY A 131 12.26 14.33 -16.14
N LEU A 132 12.22 13.07 -16.61
CA LEU A 132 13.04 12.62 -17.74
C LEU A 132 12.23 11.62 -18.59
N GLN A 133 11.60 12.11 -19.65
CA GLN A 133 10.79 11.31 -20.58
C GLN A 133 11.64 10.89 -21.79
N GLU A 134 12.62 10.01 -21.57
CA GLU A 134 13.34 9.35 -22.67
C GLU A 134 13.15 7.84 -22.58
N LYS A 135 12.95 7.20 -23.74
CA LYS A 135 13.00 5.74 -23.87
C LYS A 135 14.46 5.33 -23.68
N VAL A 136 14.79 4.73 -22.54
CA VAL A 136 16.15 4.27 -22.27
C VAL A 136 16.12 2.76 -22.12
N GLU A 137 16.87 2.07 -22.99
CA GLU A 137 17.08 0.63 -22.89
C GLU A 137 17.80 0.29 -21.58
N ALA A 138 17.56 -0.92 -21.05
CA ALA A 138 18.11 -1.33 -19.76
C ALA A 138 19.65 -1.25 -19.70
N GLU A 139 20.31 -1.45 -20.85
CA GLU A 139 21.76 -1.36 -21.01
C GLU A 139 22.25 0.09 -20.91
N MET A 140 21.60 1.01 -21.61
CA MET A 140 21.88 2.45 -21.50
C MET A 140 21.61 3.01 -20.09
N LEU A 141 20.62 2.46 -19.37
CA LEU A 141 20.37 2.85 -17.98
C LEU A 141 21.50 2.37 -17.05
N ALA A 142 22.02 1.15 -17.25
CA ALA A 142 23.16 0.64 -16.48
C ALA A 142 24.42 1.48 -16.74
N GLU A 143 24.69 1.83 -18.00
CA GLU A 143 25.82 2.68 -18.37
C GLU A 143 25.68 4.12 -17.83
N LYS A 144 24.47 4.71 -17.87
CA LYS A 144 24.21 6.02 -17.26
C LYS A 144 24.39 6.00 -15.73
N LEU A 145 23.97 4.93 -15.05
CA LEU A 145 24.17 4.77 -13.60
C LEU A 145 25.65 4.58 -13.25
N GLU A 146 26.40 3.87 -14.09
CA GLU A 146 27.85 3.71 -13.93
C GLU A 146 28.58 5.05 -14.10
N LYS A 147 28.24 5.82 -15.13
CA LYS A 147 28.84 7.15 -15.38
C LYS A 147 28.44 8.22 -14.35
N MET A 148 27.26 8.10 -13.76
CA MET A 148 26.79 9.04 -12.73
C MET A 148 27.23 8.65 -11.32
N GLU A 149 27.85 7.49 -11.12
CA GLU A 149 28.15 6.91 -9.80
C GLU A 149 26.92 6.80 -8.85
N LEU A 150 25.72 6.91 -9.41
CA LEU A 150 24.48 6.92 -8.62
C LEU A 150 23.95 5.50 -8.52
N ILE A 151 23.85 5.00 -7.29
CA ILE A 151 23.08 3.79 -7.00
C ILE A 151 21.61 4.14 -7.27
N PRO A 152 20.90 3.41 -8.17
CA PRO A 152 19.50 3.70 -8.43
C PRO A 152 18.70 3.55 -7.13
N SER A 153 17.91 4.57 -6.80
CA SER A 153 17.07 4.55 -5.60
C SER A 153 16.26 3.26 -5.54
N ALA A 154 16.18 2.65 -4.35
CA ALA A 154 15.44 1.40 -4.13
C ALA A 154 13.99 1.49 -4.66
N VAL A 155 13.38 2.67 -4.61
CA VAL A 155 12.04 2.94 -5.14
C VAL A 155 11.98 2.82 -6.66
N ALA A 156 12.99 3.33 -7.38
CA ALA A 156 13.09 3.23 -8.83
C ALA A 156 13.26 1.77 -9.28
N VAL A 157 14.09 1.00 -8.55
CA VAL A 157 14.28 -0.43 -8.82
C VAL A 157 13.00 -1.22 -8.58
N GLN A 158 12.23 -0.91 -7.53
CA GLN A 158 10.97 -1.60 -7.23
C GLN A 158 9.89 -1.38 -8.28
N ARG A 159 9.89 -0.25 -8.99
CA ARG A 159 8.94 0.04 -10.08
C ARG A 159 9.22 -0.72 -11.38
N LEU A 160 10.41 -1.34 -11.51
CA LEU A 160 10.73 -2.15 -12.69
C LEU A 160 9.96 -3.49 -12.69
N PRO A 161 9.60 -4.02 -13.88
CA PRO A 161 9.06 -5.36 -14.02
C PRO A 161 9.97 -6.42 -13.37
N LYS A 162 9.40 -7.52 -12.85
CA LYS A 162 10.13 -8.57 -12.12
C LYS A 162 11.32 -9.12 -12.92
N MET A 163 11.18 -9.27 -14.23
CA MET A 163 12.26 -9.72 -15.13
C MET A 163 13.41 -8.71 -15.20
N ASN A 164 13.08 -7.41 -15.26
CA ASN A 164 14.07 -6.34 -15.37
C ASN A 164 14.79 -6.11 -14.03
N ARG A 165 14.11 -6.28 -12.89
CA ARG A 165 14.77 -6.28 -11.57
C ARG A 165 15.83 -7.38 -11.47
N LYS A 166 15.52 -8.59 -11.94
CA LYS A 166 16.49 -9.70 -11.97
C LYS A 166 17.68 -9.42 -12.89
N LYS A 167 17.42 -8.86 -14.08
CA LYS A 167 18.49 -8.45 -15.02
C LYS A 167 19.40 -7.38 -14.41
N LEU A 168 18.82 -6.30 -13.86
CA LEU A 168 19.56 -5.22 -13.21
C LEU A 168 20.39 -5.74 -12.02
N HIS A 169 19.82 -6.60 -11.18
CA HIS A 169 20.54 -7.18 -10.05
C HIS A 169 21.76 -8.01 -10.49
N LYS A 170 21.64 -8.81 -11.55
CA LYS A 170 22.78 -9.56 -12.12
C LYS A 170 23.88 -8.64 -12.63
N LEU A 171 23.51 -7.56 -13.32
CA LEU A 171 24.46 -6.56 -13.82
C LEU A 171 25.19 -5.85 -12.67
N LEU A 172 24.48 -5.42 -11.63
CA LEU A 172 25.08 -4.78 -10.45
C LEU A 172 26.04 -5.72 -9.71
N ILE A 173 25.72 -7.01 -9.60
CA ILE A 173 26.63 -8.01 -9.02
C ILE A 173 27.89 -8.15 -9.87
N ALA A 174 27.75 -8.22 -11.20
CA ALA A 174 28.88 -8.34 -12.12
C ALA A 174 29.81 -7.13 -12.00
N LEU A 175 29.26 -5.91 -12.01
CA LEU A 175 30.01 -4.67 -11.83
C LEU A 175 30.73 -4.61 -10.47
N LYS A 176 30.09 -5.08 -9.40
CA LYS A 176 30.74 -5.14 -8.09
C LYS A 176 31.95 -6.08 -8.10
N LYS A 177 31.84 -7.22 -8.78
CA LYS A 177 32.95 -8.18 -8.91
C LYS A 177 34.10 -7.63 -9.76
N THR A 178 33.81 -6.95 -10.87
CA THR A 178 34.87 -6.36 -11.71
C THR A 178 35.63 -5.28 -10.94
N LYS A 179 34.92 -4.37 -10.25
CA LYS A 179 35.56 -3.36 -9.40
C LYS A 179 36.39 -3.96 -8.26
N GLN A 180 35.93 -5.08 -7.68
CA GLN A 180 36.71 -5.79 -6.66
C GLN A 180 38.00 -6.38 -7.26
N ILE A 181 37.93 -6.99 -8.44
CA ILE A 181 39.10 -7.54 -9.13
C ILE A 181 40.08 -6.42 -9.53
N GLU A 182 39.58 -5.28 -10.01
CA GLU A 182 40.40 -4.10 -10.32
C GLU A 182 41.12 -3.57 -9.09
N ALA A 183 40.40 -3.37 -7.97
CA ALA A 183 41.01 -2.96 -6.71
C ALA A 183 42.05 -3.98 -6.19
N GLU A 184 41.79 -5.28 -6.35
CA GLU A 184 42.74 -6.33 -6.02
C GLU A 184 43.98 -6.32 -6.94
N ASN A 185 43.88 -5.84 -8.17
CA ASN A 185 45.02 -5.75 -9.08
C ASN A 185 45.86 -4.50 -8.85
N GLU A 186 45.27 -3.42 -8.34
CA GLU A 186 45.95 -2.16 -8.03
C GLU A 186 46.70 -2.18 -6.69
N LEU A 187 46.22 -2.95 -5.70
CA LEU A 187 46.90 -3.13 -4.41
C LEU A 187 47.97 -4.24 -4.50
N GLY A 188 49.23 -3.87 -4.25
CA GLY A 188 50.35 -4.81 -4.13
C GLY A 188 50.07 -5.89 -3.07
N LYS A 189 50.65 -7.09 -3.25
CA LYS A 189 50.33 -8.29 -2.45
C LYS A 189 50.45 -8.12 -0.93
N GLU A 190 51.21 -7.14 -0.44
CA GLU A 190 51.46 -6.91 0.99
C GLU A 190 50.44 -5.97 1.67
N GLU A 191 49.76 -5.08 0.93
CA GLU A 191 48.75 -4.16 1.50
C GLU A 191 47.33 -4.77 1.54
N LYS A 192 47.14 -5.93 0.90
CA LYS A 192 45.84 -6.62 0.83
C LYS A 192 45.32 -7.08 2.19
N TYR A 193 46.19 -7.39 3.15
CA TYR A 193 45.77 -7.98 4.42
C TYR A 193 45.21 -6.94 5.41
N ASP A 194 45.70 -5.69 5.35
CA ASP A 194 45.27 -4.62 6.26
C ASP A 194 44.00 -3.92 5.77
N PHE A 195 43.82 -3.76 4.45
CA PHE A 195 42.60 -3.17 3.88
C PHE A 195 41.33 -3.96 4.24
N TYR A 196 41.35 -5.30 4.12
CA TYR A 196 40.19 -6.13 4.46
C TYR A 196 39.86 -6.12 5.96
N LYS A 197 40.84 -5.88 6.82
CA LYS A 197 40.66 -5.83 8.27
C LYS A 197 40.11 -4.49 8.76
N GLU A 198 40.44 -3.40 8.07
CA GLU A 198 39.97 -2.05 8.39
C GLU A 198 38.59 -1.74 7.77
N TRP A 199 38.23 -2.38 6.65
CA TRP A 199 36.94 -2.19 5.97
C TRP A 199 35.77 -2.83 6.74
N ASP A 200 35.97 -4.00 7.34
CA ASP A 200 34.92 -4.70 8.11
C ASP A 200 34.53 -3.96 9.41
N VAL A 201 35.48 -3.26 10.04
CA VAL A 201 35.22 -2.50 11.28
C VAL A 201 34.53 -1.17 10.98
N ASN A 202 34.94 -0.47 9.92
CA ASN A 202 34.37 0.83 9.55
C ASN A 202 32.98 0.74 8.90
N PHE A 203 32.59 -0.41 8.34
CA PHE A 203 31.25 -0.61 7.79
C PHE A 203 30.19 -0.81 8.88
N ILE A 204 30.54 -1.48 9.98
CA ILE A 204 29.64 -1.73 11.11
C ILE A 204 29.43 -0.44 11.93
N ASP A 205 30.49 0.34 12.17
CA ASP A 205 30.38 1.57 12.97
C ASP A 205 29.59 2.68 12.27
N LYS A 206 29.72 2.83 10.94
CA LYS A 206 28.97 3.82 10.16
C LYS A 206 27.46 3.53 10.09
N GLN A 207 27.06 2.26 10.20
CA GLN A 207 25.65 1.90 10.27
C GLN A 207 25.05 2.27 11.63
N SER A 208 25.83 2.13 12.72
CA SER A 208 25.44 2.56 14.06
C SER A 208 25.25 4.08 14.16
N ASP A 209 26.13 4.86 13.54
CA ASP A 209 26.07 6.33 13.63
C ASP A 209 24.97 6.92 12.74
N PHE A 210 24.62 6.25 11.64
CA PHE A 210 23.46 6.60 10.84
C PHE A 210 22.15 6.36 11.62
N GLU A 211 22.05 5.24 12.34
CA GLU A 211 20.89 4.91 13.18
C GLU A 211 20.75 5.86 14.40
N LYS A 212 21.86 6.29 15.01
CA LYS A 212 21.82 7.28 16.10
C LYS A 212 21.38 8.66 15.60
N ASN A 213 21.82 9.07 14.40
CA ASN A 213 21.41 10.35 13.82
C ASN A 213 19.94 10.39 13.42
N THR A 214 19.38 9.30 12.88
CA THR A 214 17.95 9.24 12.54
C THR A 214 17.07 9.28 13.79
N ILE A 215 17.45 8.57 14.86
CA ILE A 215 16.74 8.61 16.14
C ILE A 215 16.79 10.01 16.78
N SER A 216 17.92 10.72 16.66
CA SER A 216 18.07 12.08 17.19
C SER A 216 17.16 13.08 16.47
N ILE A 217 17.09 13.01 15.14
CA ILE A 217 16.21 13.86 14.32
C ILE A 217 14.74 13.58 14.60
N GLU A 218 14.36 12.31 14.78
CA GLU A 218 12.98 11.96 15.15
C GLU A 218 12.59 12.49 16.53
N LYS A 219 13.49 12.45 17.52
CA LYS A 219 13.24 13.03 18.85
C LYS A 219 13.02 14.54 18.80
N GLN A 220 13.86 15.27 18.06
CA GLN A 220 13.69 16.73 17.89
C GLN A 220 12.38 17.09 17.18
N ASN A 221 11.96 16.28 16.21
CA ASN A 221 10.67 16.45 15.51
C ASN A 221 9.45 16.11 16.39
N ILE A 222 9.60 15.23 17.38
CA ILE A 222 8.54 14.92 18.35
C ILE A 222 8.45 16.04 19.40
N GLU A 223 9.57 16.50 19.94
CA GLU A 223 9.61 17.59 20.93
C GLU A 223 9.03 18.90 20.39
N THR A 224 9.31 19.23 19.12
CA THR A 224 8.70 20.39 18.43
C THR A 224 7.21 20.23 18.18
N LYS A 225 6.70 19.01 18.01
CA LYS A 225 5.26 18.76 17.90
C LYS A 225 4.55 18.87 19.25
N VAL A 226 5.16 18.36 20.31
CA VAL A 226 4.61 18.45 21.67
C VAL A 226 4.52 19.91 22.12
N SER A 227 5.57 20.72 21.90
CA SER A 227 5.55 22.13 22.26
C SER A 227 4.51 22.95 21.47
N ASN A 228 4.23 22.57 20.21
CA ASN A 228 3.16 23.19 19.44
C ASN A 228 1.77 22.84 19.96
N ILE A 229 1.57 21.60 20.45
CA ILE A 229 0.30 21.16 21.05
C ILE A 229 0.05 21.89 22.37
N ASP A 230 1.07 22.02 23.22
CA ASP A 230 0.95 22.73 24.51
C ASP A 230 0.61 24.22 24.30
N ASN A 231 1.16 24.84 23.25
CA ASN A 231 0.84 26.21 22.86
C ASN A 231 -0.60 26.39 22.32
N GLU A 232 -1.19 25.36 21.70
CA GLU A 232 -2.59 25.39 21.25
C GLU A 232 -3.55 25.16 22.42
N PHE A 233 -3.25 24.23 23.34
CA PHE A 233 -4.06 24.00 24.53
C PHE A 233 -4.09 25.21 25.48
N GLY A 234 -2.98 25.95 25.59
CA GLY A 234 -2.93 27.20 26.36
C GLY A 234 -3.82 28.32 25.80
N LYS A 235 -4.11 28.31 24.48
CA LYS A 235 -5.03 29.28 23.85
C LYS A 235 -6.49 28.93 24.06
N ILE A 236 -6.83 27.65 24.25
CA ILE A 236 -8.20 27.18 24.45
C ILE A 236 -8.68 27.45 25.89
N LEU A 237 -7.77 27.50 26.86
CA LEU A 237 -8.11 27.70 28.28
C LEU A 237 -8.20 29.18 28.72
N ASN A 238 -7.91 30.14 27.82
CA ASN A 238 -8.10 31.58 28.07
C ASN A 238 -9.40 32.11 27.41
N ILE A 239 -10.45 31.30 27.38
CA ILE A 239 -11.80 31.81 27.07
C ILE A 239 -12.36 32.33 28.38
N ASP A 240 -12.34 33.65 28.50
CA ASP A 240 -12.82 34.42 29.64
C ASP A 240 -14.23 33.98 30.05
N SER A 241 -14.38 33.80 31.35
CA SER A 241 -15.57 33.32 32.03
C SER A 241 -16.46 34.52 32.38
N ASP A 242 -17.11 35.09 31.38
CA ASP A 242 -18.12 36.13 31.57
C ASP A 242 -19.37 35.80 30.74
N GLU A 243 -20.14 34.78 31.14
CA GLU A 243 -21.53 34.65 30.69
C GLU A 243 -22.36 33.94 31.78
N GLU A 244 -22.91 34.77 32.67
CA GLU A 244 -23.94 34.40 33.62
C GLU A 244 -25.28 34.12 32.91
N ASN A 245 -25.98 33.09 33.41
CA ASN A 245 -27.43 32.89 33.41
C ASN A 245 -28.14 32.65 32.06
N ASP A 246 -28.47 31.38 31.78
CA ASP A 246 -29.87 30.93 31.63
C ASP A 246 -29.94 29.40 31.47
N ALA A 247 -30.45 28.72 32.50
CA ALA A 247 -30.63 27.28 32.53
C ALA A 247 -32.05 26.90 32.05
N PRO A 248 -32.22 26.11 30.96
CA PRO A 248 -33.51 25.55 30.62
C PRO A 248 -33.79 24.29 31.46
N GLN A 249 -34.91 24.32 32.19
CA GLN A 249 -35.48 23.18 32.90
C GLN A 249 -35.90 22.09 31.89
N TYR A 250 -35.14 21.01 31.80
CA TYR A 250 -35.57 19.79 31.11
C TYR A 250 -36.16 18.81 32.13
N VAL A 251 -37.44 18.51 31.91
CA VAL A 251 -38.28 17.55 32.63
C VAL A 251 -37.70 16.14 32.52
N ASN A 252 -37.48 15.53 33.69
CA ASN A 252 -37.11 14.12 33.84
C ASN A 252 -38.36 13.23 33.70
N GLU A 253 -38.54 12.59 32.54
CA GLU A 253 -39.46 11.45 32.43
C GLU A 253 -38.72 10.14 32.66
N CYS A 254 -39.09 9.48 33.76
CA CYS A 254 -38.68 8.14 34.14
C CYS A 254 -39.06 7.10 33.08
N LEU A 255 -38.06 6.46 32.46
CA LEU A 255 -38.23 5.17 31.81
C LEU A 255 -37.74 4.06 32.74
N SER A 256 -38.68 3.40 33.41
CA SER A 256 -38.43 2.14 34.11
C SER A 256 -38.26 1.02 33.09
N THR A 257 -37.04 0.59 32.83
CA THR A 257 -36.79 -0.64 32.07
C THR A 257 -36.76 -1.83 33.01
N LYS A 258 -37.81 -2.66 32.90
CA LYS A 258 -37.90 -4.00 33.52
C LYS A 258 -36.77 -4.89 32.97
N ILE A 259 -35.86 -5.30 33.85
CA ILE A 259 -34.89 -6.37 33.59
C ILE A 259 -35.64 -7.70 33.65
N MET A 260 -35.94 -8.29 32.49
CA MET A 260 -36.37 -9.69 32.39
C MET A 260 -35.14 -10.60 32.42
N LYS A 261 -35.11 -11.53 33.37
CA LYS A 261 -34.09 -12.60 33.47
C LYS A 261 -34.38 -13.68 32.41
N PRO A 262 -33.36 -14.22 31.72
CA PRO A 262 -33.55 -15.34 30.81
C PRO A 262 -33.78 -16.65 31.58
N ASN A 263 -34.78 -17.40 31.12
CA ASN A 263 -35.17 -18.71 31.62
C ASN A 263 -34.34 -19.78 30.88
N ILE A 264 -33.51 -20.52 31.60
CA ILE A 264 -32.71 -21.64 31.07
C ILE A 264 -33.47 -22.93 31.43
N PRO A 265 -33.97 -23.72 30.46
CA PRO A 265 -34.46 -25.07 30.74
C PRO A 265 -33.30 -26.09 30.79
N CYS A 266 -33.37 -26.99 31.76
CA CYS A 266 -32.58 -28.22 31.87
C CYS A 266 -32.93 -29.23 30.77
#